data_AF-S3N2D3-F1
#
_entry.id   AF-S3N2D3-F1
#
_cell.length_a   1.000
_cell.length_b   1.000
_cell.length_c   1.000
_cell.angle_alpha   90.00
_cell.angle_beta   90.00
_cell.angle_gamma   90.00
#
_symmetry.space_group_name_H-M   'P 1'
#
loop_
_entity.id
_entity.type
_entity.pdbx_description
1 polymer ?
#
loop_
_entity_poly.entity_id
_entity_poly.type
_entity_poly.pdbx_seq_one_letter_code
_entity_poly.pdbx_strand_id
1 'polypeptide(L)'
;MLNKIYFLKRESFLLFIICMLLTIILYKQINFYYYISLFLLIDLIGYIPGRIWNYWYGDENTLKIFYTLYNFFHSLVIIALMSIFWLYQFKNDYSFIALYAHIFLDRGILGNFPKASKDLFKTPTIFLKD
;
A
#
# COMPACT_ATOMS: atom_id res chain seq x y z
N MET A 1 10.11 8.98 18.95
CA MET A 1 9.26 8.28 17.96
C MET A 1 10.01 7.92 16.68
N LEU A 2 10.87 8.81 16.15
CA LEU A 2 11.67 8.60 14.93
C LEU A 2 12.39 7.23 14.83
N ASN A 3 13.05 6.74 15.89
CA ASN A 3 13.75 5.44 15.80
C ASN A 3 12.81 4.26 15.51
N LYS A 4 11.54 4.32 15.94
CA LYS A 4 10.56 3.25 15.70
C LYS A 4 10.07 3.27 14.24
N ILE A 5 9.76 4.43 13.67
CA ILE A 5 9.26 4.51 12.29
C ILE A 5 10.36 4.15 11.28
N TYR A 6 11.62 4.52 11.54
CA TYR A 6 12.74 4.10 10.70
C TYR A 6 13.03 2.61 10.81
N PHE A 7 12.86 2.00 11.98
CA PHE A 7 12.92 0.54 12.13
C PHE A 7 11.84 -0.14 11.27
N LEU A 8 10.58 0.30 11.38
CA LEU A 8 9.46 -0.24 10.59
C LEU A 8 9.64 -0.03 9.08
N LYS A 9 10.24 1.10 8.68
CA LYS A 9 10.59 1.35 7.28
C LYS A 9 11.60 0.33 6.78
N ARG A 10 12.67 0.08 7.53
CA ARG A 10 13.69 -0.92 7.16
C ARG A 10 13.11 -2.33 7.10
N GLU A 11 12.28 -2.70 8.07
CA GLU A 11 11.57 -3.98 8.07
C GLU A 11 10.67 -4.12 6.84
N SER A 12 9.88 -3.10 6.54
CA SER A 12 9.03 -3.08 5.34
C SER A 12 9.85 -3.17 4.05
N PHE A 13 11.02 -2.54 3.99
CA PHE A 13 11.91 -2.66 2.84
C PHE A 13 12.43 -4.10 2.65
N LEU A 14 12.80 -4.79 3.73
CA LEU A 14 13.20 -6.20 3.65
C LEU A 14 12.03 -7.09 3.24
N LEU A 15 10.82 -6.83 3.74
CA LEU A 15 9.61 -7.56 3.35
C LEU A 15 9.25 -7.32 1.87
N PHE A 16 9.50 -6.11 1.34
CA PHE A 16 9.37 -5.84 -0.08
C PHE A 16 10.33 -6.70 -0.91
N ILE A 17 11.61 -6.80 -0.51
CA ILE A 17 12.58 -7.69 -1.16
C ILE A 17 12.09 -9.15 -1.13
N ILE A 18 11.58 -9.61 0.01
CA ILE A 18 11.02 -10.97 0.14
C ILE A 18 9.85 -11.17 -0.83
N CYS A 19 8.95 -10.20 -0.98
CA CYS A 19 7.85 -10.28 -1.95
C CYS A 19 8.36 -10.37 -3.39
N MET A 20 9.41 -9.62 -3.74
CA MET A 20 10.02 -9.70 -5.07
C MET A 20 10.67 -11.07 -5.31
N LEU A 21 11.36 -11.63 -4.31
CA LEU A 21 11.93 -12.97 -4.40
C LEU A 21 10.84 -14.04 -4.55
N LEU A 22 9.75 -13.95 -3.79
CA LEU A 22 8.60 -14.84 -3.93
C LEU A 22 7.96 -14.75 -5.31
N THR A 23 7.85 -13.54 -5.86
CA THR A 23 7.35 -13.32 -7.22
C THR A 23 8.22 -14.02 -8.27
N ILE A 24 9.55 -14.00 -8.10
CA ILE A 24 10.48 -14.72 -8.97
C ILE A 24 10.34 -16.23 -8.80
N ILE A 25 10.25 -16.73 -7.56
CA ILE A 25 10.13 -18.17 -7.27
C ILE A 25 8.82 -18.74 -7.84
N LEU A 26 7.72 -17.98 -7.73
CA LEU A 26 6.37 -18.39 -8.12
C LEU A 26 5.93 -17.84 -9.48
N TYR A 27 6.88 -17.40 -10.32
CA TYR A 27 6.55 -16.65 -11.55
C TYR A 27 5.64 -17.42 -12.51
N LYS A 28 5.68 -18.77 -12.51
CA LYS A 28 4.83 -19.63 -13.36
C LYS A 28 3.40 -19.71 -12.86
N GLN A 29 3.19 -19.42 -11.58
CA GLN A 29 1.90 -19.45 -10.91
C GLN A 29 1.34 -18.04 -10.68
N ILE A 30 1.94 -17.03 -11.32
CA ILE A 30 1.50 -15.65 -11.25
C ILE A 30 1.04 -15.23 -12.64
N ASN A 31 -0.23 -14.86 -12.76
CA ASN A 31 -0.71 -14.13 -13.91
C ASN A 31 -0.30 -12.66 -13.78
N PHE A 32 0.67 -12.22 -14.59
CA PHE A 32 1.18 -10.86 -14.49
C PHE A 32 0.13 -9.77 -14.75
N TYR A 33 -0.92 -10.05 -15.54
CA TYR A 33 -2.02 -9.08 -15.70
C TYR A 33 -2.76 -8.87 -14.39
N TYR A 34 -3.05 -9.95 -13.66
CA TYR A 34 -3.67 -9.86 -12.33
C TYR A 34 -2.72 -9.27 -11.29
N TYR A 35 -1.44 -9.65 -11.33
CA TYR A 35 -0.43 -9.09 -10.43
C TYR A 35 -0.35 -7.57 -10.54
N ILE A 36 -0.19 -7.04 -11.76
CA ILE A 36 -0.14 -5.59 -11.99
C ILE A 36 -1.47 -4.93 -11.60
N SER A 37 -2.61 -5.56 -11.91
CA SER A 37 -3.93 -5.02 -11.57
C SER A 37 -4.12 -4.92 -10.05
N LEU A 38 -3.77 -5.96 -9.30
CA LEU A 38 -3.85 -5.98 -7.84
C LEU A 38 -2.88 -4.98 -7.20
N PHE A 39 -1.67 -4.85 -7.75
CA PHE A 39 -0.70 -3.84 -7.31
C PHE A 39 -1.32 -2.43 -7.38
N LEU A 40 -1.91 -2.08 -8.52
CA LEU A 40 -2.49 -0.75 -8.74
C LEU A 40 -3.82 -0.53 -8.01
N LEU A 41 -4.58 -1.60 -7.76
CA LEU A 41 -5.92 -1.53 -7.17
C LEU A 41 -5.95 -0.81 -5.82
N ILE A 42 -4.92 -1.02 -4.99
CA ILE A 42 -4.82 -0.42 -3.65
C ILE A 42 -4.79 1.11 -3.75
N ASP A 43 -3.98 1.65 -4.66
CA ASP A 43 -3.88 3.10 -4.87
C ASP A 43 -5.06 3.67 -5.63
N LEU A 44 -5.61 2.92 -6.58
CA LEU A 44 -6.79 3.32 -7.37
C LEU A 44 -7.95 3.73 -6.46
N ILE A 45 -8.15 3.00 -5.36
CA ILE A 45 -9.26 3.24 -4.43
C ILE A 45 -8.78 4.01 -3.19
N GLY A 46 -7.60 3.68 -2.66
CA GLY A 46 -7.11 4.24 -1.41
C GLY A 46 -6.49 5.64 -1.52
N TYR A 47 -5.80 5.94 -2.62
CA TYR A 47 -4.93 7.12 -2.70
C TYR A 47 -5.35 8.11 -3.81
N ILE A 48 -5.62 7.60 -5.01
CA ILE A 48 -5.94 8.39 -6.20
C ILE A 48 -7.13 9.35 -5.97
N PRO A 49 -8.25 8.94 -5.33
CA PRO A 49 -9.38 9.85 -5.11
C PRO A 49 -8.99 11.09 -4.30
N GLY A 50 -8.17 10.92 -3.25
CA GLY A 50 -7.68 12.04 -2.45
C GLY A 50 -6.69 12.92 -3.21
N ARG A 51 -5.86 12.34 -4.09
CA ARG A 51 -4.96 13.12 -4.94
C ARG A 51 -5.69 13.93 -5.99
N ILE A 52 -6.73 13.37 -6.60
CA ILE A 52 -7.61 14.10 -7.51
C ILE A 52 -8.27 15.25 -6.76
N TRP A 53 -8.81 15.02 -5.56
CA TRP A 53 -9.37 16.10 -4.73
C TRP A 53 -8.36 17.22 -4.49
N ASN A 54 -7.15 16.89 -4.04
CA ASN A 54 -6.13 17.90 -3.73
C ASN A 54 -5.63 18.65 -4.97
N TYR A 55 -5.67 18.03 -6.14
CA TYR A 55 -5.37 18.72 -7.41
C TYR A 55 -6.35 19.87 -7.67
N TRP A 56 -7.64 19.70 -7.33
CA TRP A 56 -8.67 20.71 -7.55
C TRP A 56 -8.83 21.70 -6.38
N TYR A 57 -8.68 21.23 -5.14
CA TYR A 57 -9.05 21.99 -3.93
C TYR A 57 -7.87 22.35 -3.02
N GLY A 58 -6.65 21.92 -3.35
CA GLY A 58 -5.45 22.13 -2.55
C GLY A 58 -5.28 21.13 -1.39
N ASP A 59 -4.03 20.89 -0.98
CA ASP A 59 -3.71 19.86 0.01
C ASP A 59 -4.24 20.16 1.43
N GLU A 60 -4.40 21.43 1.79
CA GLU A 60 -4.89 21.86 3.11
C GLU A 60 -6.38 21.55 3.32
N ASN A 61 -7.11 21.28 2.23
CA ASN A 61 -8.55 21.03 2.22
C ASN A 61 -8.89 19.55 2.01
N THR A 62 -7.96 18.62 2.29
CA THR A 62 -8.20 17.19 2.09
C THR A 62 -9.30 16.70 3.04
N LEU A 63 -10.36 16.11 2.49
CA LEU A 63 -11.45 15.56 3.29
C LEU A 63 -11.00 14.33 4.11
N LYS A 64 -11.49 14.20 5.35
CA LYS A 64 -11.19 13.08 6.25
C LYS A 64 -11.43 11.70 5.62
N ILE A 65 -12.43 11.58 4.75
CA ILE A 65 -12.76 10.32 4.07
C ILE A 65 -11.58 9.77 3.25
N PHE A 66 -10.76 10.62 2.64
CA PHE A 66 -9.62 10.16 1.85
C PHE A 66 -8.52 9.55 2.71
N TYR A 67 -8.32 10.05 3.94
CA TYR A 67 -7.44 9.41 4.92
C TYR A 67 -7.99 8.07 5.39
N THR A 68 -9.30 7.97 5.61
CA THR A 68 -9.95 6.71 5.98
C THR A 68 -9.81 5.68 4.86
N LEU A 69 -10.08 6.03 3.61
CA LEU A 69 -9.92 5.15 2.45
C LEU A 69 -8.45 4.72 2.32
N TYR A 70 -7.51 5.67 2.34
CA TYR A 70 -6.08 5.38 2.28
C TYR A 70 -5.67 4.36 3.35
N ASN A 71 -5.96 4.64 4.63
CA ASN A 71 -5.59 3.78 5.75
C ASN A 71 -6.28 2.41 5.71
N PHE A 72 -7.53 2.35 5.24
CA PHE A 72 -8.28 1.10 5.15
C PHE A 72 -7.67 0.17 4.11
N PHE A 73 -7.49 0.64 2.88
CA PHE A 73 -6.91 -0.16 1.79
C PHE A 73 -5.41 -0.42 1.97
N HIS A 74 -4.68 0.47 2.66
CA HIS A 74 -3.28 0.25 3.07
C HIS A 74 -3.14 -0.41 4.45
N SER A 75 -4.18 -1.08 4.94
CA SER A 75 -4.07 -1.92 6.13
C SER A 75 -3.69 -3.35 5.75
N LEU A 76 -2.82 -3.96 6.56
CA LEU A 76 -2.44 -5.36 6.36
C LEU A 76 -3.63 -6.32 6.53
N VAL A 77 -4.63 -5.93 7.34
CA VAL A 77 -5.86 -6.70 7.53
C VAL A 77 -6.66 -6.78 6.23
N ILE A 78 -6.89 -5.64 5.56
CA ILE A 78 -7.63 -5.63 4.29
C ILE A 78 -6.85 -6.36 3.20
N ILE A 79 -5.53 -6.19 3.13
CA ILE A 79 -4.70 -6.94 2.18
C ILE A 79 -4.78 -8.46 2.44
N ALA A 80 -4.73 -8.90 3.70
CA ALA A 80 -4.86 -10.31 4.03
C ALA A 80 -6.25 -10.87 3.66
N LEU A 81 -7.31 -10.12 3.92
CA LEU A 81 -8.67 -10.50 3.51
C LEU A 81 -8.80 -10.60 1.98
N MET A 82 -8.27 -9.63 1.23
CA MET A 82 -8.22 -9.68 -0.23
C MET A 82 -7.42 -10.88 -0.73
N SER A 83 -6.34 -11.24 -0.05
CA SER A 83 -5.51 -12.41 -0.40
C SER A 83 -6.23 -13.72 -0.16
N ILE A 84 -6.97 -13.86 0.95
CA ILE A 84 -7.81 -15.03 1.24
C ILE A 84 -8.91 -15.15 0.18
N PHE A 85 -9.58 -14.03 -0.13
CA PHE A 85 -10.60 -14.00 -1.19
C PHE A 85 -10.02 -14.39 -2.55
N TRP A 86 -8.82 -13.91 -2.87
CA TRP A 86 -8.13 -14.25 -4.12
C TRP A 86 -7.82 -15.74 -4.20
N LEU A 87 -7.20 -16.30 -3.15
CA LEU A 87 -6.85 -17.73 -3.09
C LEU A 87 -8.08 -18.64 -3.16
N TYR A 88 -9.21 -18.19 -2.61
CA TYR A 88 -10.47 -18.91 -2.72
C TYR A 88 -10.99 -18.96 -4.18
N GLN A 89 -10.93 -17.84 -4.89
CA GLN A 89 -11.46 -17.70 -6.24
C GLN A 89 -10.52 -18.23 -7.34
N PHE A 90 -9.23 -17.94 -7.22
CA PHE A 90 -8.20 -18.23 -8.22
C PHE A 90 -7.18 -19.21 -7.65
N LYS A 91 -7.61 -20.47 -7.53
CA LYS A 91 -6.77 -21.57 -7.00
C LYS A 91 -5.42 -21.62 -7.73
N ASN A 92 -4.34 -21.74 -6.96
CA ASN A 92 -2.96 -21.79 -7.46
C ASN A 92 -2.49 -20.54 -8.23
N ASP A 93 -3.21 -19.42 -8.13
CA ASP A 93 -2.73 -18.13 -8.63
C ASP A 93 -2.23 -17.28 -7.44
N TYR A 94 -0.95 -16.93 -7.48
CA TYR A 94 -0.29 -16.18 -6.40
C TYR A 94 -0.15 -14.69 -6.72
N SER A 95 -0.97 -14.16 -7.62
CA SER A 95 -0.91 -12.74 -8.01
C SER A 95 -1.19 -11.80 -6.84
N PHE A 96 -1.88 -12.26 -5.80
CA PHE A 96 -2.10 -11.50 -4.55
C PHE A 96 -0.81 -11.06 -3.84
N ILE A 97 0.35 -11.69 -4.14
CA ILE A 97 1.66 -11.21 -3.66
C ILE A 97 1.89 -9.74 -4.02
N ALA A 98 1.32 -9.28 -5.15
CA ALA A 98 1.33 -7.88 -5.55
C ALA A 98 0.79 -6.92 -4.48
N LEU A 99 -0.25 -7.32 -3.74
CA LEU A 99 -0.84 -6.48 -2.68
C LEU A 99 0.18 -6.24 -1.56
N TYR A 100 0.90 -7.29 -1.17
CA TYR A 100 1.97 -7.21 -0.19
C TYR A 100 3.19 -6.44 -0.72
N ALA A 101 3.58 -6.68 -1.97
CA ALA A 101 4.64 -5.94 -2.62
C ALA A 101 4.35 -4.42 -2.63
N HIS A 102 3.10 -4.02 -2.94
CA HIS A 102 2.68 -2.61 -2.94
C HIS A 102 2.82 -1.97 -1.56
N ILE A 103 2.20 -2.55 -0.52
CA ILE A 103 2.22 -1.95 0.83
C ILE A 103 3.63 -1.89 1.42
N PHE A 104 4.47 -2.89 1.15
CA PHE A 104 5.85 -2.90 1.63
C PHE A 104 6.76 -1.98 0.83
N LEU A 105 6.47 -1.75 -0.46
CA LEU A 105 7.11 -0.70 -1.24
C LEU A 105 6.74 0.69 -0.69
N ASP A 106 5.45 0.94 -0.45
CA ASP A 106 4.95 2.22 0.05
C ASP A 106 5.57 2.56 1.42
N ARG A 107 5.62 1.59 2.32
CA ARG A 107 6.24 1.77 3.65
C ARG A 107 7.76 1.77 3.61
N GLY A 108 8.36 0.83 2.88
CA GLY A 108 9.79 0.53 2.94
C GLY A 108 10.64 1.46 2.08
N ILE A 109 10.14 1.82 0.91
CA ILE A 109 10.84 2.74 -0.01
C ILE A 109 10.35 4.16 0.23
N LEU A 110 9.03 4.38 0.10
CA LEU A 110 8.45 5.74 0.13
C LEU A 110 8.32 6.29 1.56
N GLY A 111 8.22 5.44 2.57
CA GLY A 111 8.05 5.87 3.96
C GLY A 111 6.62 6.34 4.27
N ASN A 112 5.65 5.85 3.50
CA ASN A 112 4.24 6.10 3.71
C ASN A 112 3.67 5.08 4.71
N PHE A 113 3.25 5.60 5.85
CA PHE A 113 2.57 4.85 6.92
C PHE A 113 1.16 5.43 7.10
N PRO A 114 0.29 4.80 7.92
CA PRO A 114 -1.04 5.35 8.17
C PRO A 114 -0.99 6.84 8.51
N LYS A 115 -1.89 7.61 7.89
CA LYS A 115 -1.93 9.08 7.96
C LYS A 115 -3.08 9.53 8.86
N ALA A 116 -2.81 10.52 9.70
CA ALA A 116 -3.83 11.24 10.46
C ALA A 116 -4.46 12.34 9.60
N SER A 117 -5.71 12.72 9.89
CA SER A 117 -6.40 13.78 9.14
C SER A 117 -5.79 15.18 9.30
N LYS A 118 -4.82 15.35 10.23
CA LYS A 118 -4.04 16.58 10.39
C LYS A 118 -2.85 16.67 9.43
N ASP A 119 -2.52 15.55 8.76
CA ASP A 119 -1.31 15.43 7.97
C ASP A 119 -1.52 15.93 6.55
N LEU A 120 -0.48 16.48 5.92
CA LEU A 120 -0.52 16.75 4.48
C LEU A 120 -0.62 15.42 3.71
N PHE A 121 -1.74 15.20 3.03
CA PHE A 121 -2.08 13.90 2.44
C PHE A 121 -1.00 13.35 1.50
N LYS A 122 -0.44 14.20 0.64
CA LYS A 122 0.62 13.83 -0.33
C LYS A 122 1.99 13.55 0.30
N THR A 123 2.22 14.01 1.52
CA THR A 123 3.54 14.01 2.13
C THR A 123 3.80 12.66 2.80
N PRO A 124 4.93 11.99 2.50
CA PRO A 124 5.27 10.75 3.18
C PRO A 124 5.35 10.90 4.69
N THR A 125 4.87 9.88 5.41
CA THR A 125 4.65 9.97 6.86
C THR A 125 5.94 10.22 7.62
N ILE A 126 7.06 9.70 7.13
CA ILE A 126 8.39 9.94 7.71
C ILE A 126 8.86 11.41 7.64
N PHE A 127 8.23 12.25 6.80
CA PHE A 127 8.56 13.68 6.67
C PHE A 127 7.56 14.59 7.38
N LEU A 128 6.49 14.02 7.94
CA LEU A 128 5.54 14.77 8.75
C LEU A 128 6.19 15.05 10.11
N LYS A 129 5.96 16.25 10.65
CA LYS A 129 6.36 16.58 12.02
C LYS A 129 5.30 16.02 12.97
N ASP A 130 5.76 15.39 14.06
CA ASP A 130 4.89 14.87 15.12
C ASP A 130 4.05 15.98 15.77
#